data_AF-A0A929VFT6-F1
#
_entry.id   AF-A0A929VFT6-F1
#
_cell.length_a   1.000
_cell.length_b   1.000
_cell.length_c   1.000
_cell.angle_alpha   90.00
_cell.angle_beta   90.00
_cell.angle_gamma   90.00
#
_symmetry.space_group_name_H-M   'P 1'
#
loop_
_entity.id
_entity.type
_entity.pdbx_description
1 polymer ?
#
loop_
_entity_poly.entity_id
_entity_poly.type
_entity_poly.pdbx_seq_one_letter_code
_entity_poly.pdbx_strand_id
1 'polypeptide(L)'
;MTKKLLEIERKYRLIGDAKELIKQLQDLSFEPKSSRHEIDTYYSRPDVDFMKTVECLRVRQRDGFAEVTYKPATTTATHTKNDVIIKPETNLPIQPGDAAIAKQLLANLGMVKLVEVNKYRR
;
A
#
# COMPACT_ATOMS: atom_id res chain seq x y z
N MET A 1 17.14 -12.74 -16.49
CA MET A 1 15.78 -12.24 -16.17
C MET A 1 15.77 -11.83 -14.72
N THR A 2 15.43 -10.58 -14.38
CA THR A 2 15.27 -10.17 -12.98
C THR A 2 14.04 -10.86 -12.39
N LYS A 3 14.20 -11.49 -11.23
CA LYS A 3 13.09 -12.17 -10.54
C LYS A 3 12.06 -11.13 -10.10
N LYS A 4 10.85 -11.20 -10.66
CA LYS A 4 9.76 -10.27 -10.35
C LYS A 4 9.16 -10.64 -8.99
N LEU A 5 9.24 -9.72 -8.03
CA LEU A 5 8.58 -9.89 -6.73
C LEU A 5 7.07 -9.76 -6.94
N LEU A 6 6.31 -10.77 -6.52
CA LEU A 6 4.86 -10.73 -6.50
C LEU A 6 4.39 -10.57 -5.05
N GLU A 7 3.50 -9.62 -4.83
CA GLU A 7 2.68 -9.56 -3.62
C GLU A 7 1.39 -10.35 -3.87
N ILE A 8 1.05 -11.22 -2.92
CA ILE A 8 -0.21 -11.98 -2.90
C ILE A 8 -0.95 -11.53 -1.64
N GLU A 9 -2.08 -10.86 -1.80
CA GLU A 9 -2.85 -10.36 -0.67
C GLU A 9 -4.35 -10.60 -0.78
N ARG A 10 -4.99 -10.75 0.38
CA ARG A 10 -6.44 -10.70 0.54
C ARG A 10 -6.77 -9.80 1.72
N LYS A 11 -7.66 -8.84 1.51
CA LYS A 11 -8.07 -7.88 2.56
C LYS A 11 -9.45 -8.27 3.08
N TYR A 12 -9.59 -8.21 4.41
CA TYR A 12 -10.86 -8.39 5.09
C TYR A 12 -11.20 -7.11 5.83
N ARG A 13 -12.49 -6.74 5.83
CA ARG A 13 -12.98 -5.74 6.76
C ARG A 13 -13.08 -6.40 8.14
N LEU A 14 -12.39 -5.83 9.12
CA LEU A 14 -12.58 -6.22 10.51
C LEU A 14 -13.97 -5.78 10.97
N ILE A 15 -14.74 -6.73 11.51
CA ILE A 15 -15.99 -6.49 12.21
C ILE A 15 -15.72 -6.80 13.69
N GLY A 16 -15.96 -5.84 14.58
CA GLY A 16 -15.67 -5.98 16.02
C GLY A 16 -14.34 -5.34 16.46
N ASP A 17 -13.83 -5.76 17.62
CA ASP A 17 -12.63 -5.18 18.25
C ASP A 17 -11.34 -5.86 17.75
N ALA A 18 -10.37 -5.03 17.35
CA ALA A 18 -9.02 -5.49 17.00
C ALA A 18 -8.31 -6.20 18.16
N LYS A 19 -8.60 -5.87 19.41
CA LYS A 19 -8.00 -6.54 20.57
C LYS A 19 -8.42 -8.00 20.67
N GLU A 20 -9.69 -8.30 20.39
CA GLU A 20 -10.21 -9.65 20.39
C GLU A 20 -9.59 -10.48 19.27
N LEU A 21 -9.50 -9.91 18.06
CA LEU A 21 -8.80 -10.56 16.95
C LEU A 21 -7.34 -10.85 17.29
N ILE A 22 -6.62 -9.89 17.87
CA ILE A 22 -5.22 -10.09 18.25
C ILE A 22 -5.08 -11.22 19.28
N LYS A 23 -5.98 -11.30 20.26
CA LYS A 23 -5.99 -12.41 21.23
C LYS A 23 -6.18 -13.76 20.54
N GLN A 24 -7.16 -13.87 19.64
CA GLN A 24 -7.39 -15.09 18.85
C GLN A 24 -6.17 -15.47 18.01
N LEU A 25 -5.47 -14.49 17.44
CA LEU A 25 -4.23 -14.73 16.70
C LEU A 25 -3.12 -15.23 17.63
N GLN A 26 -2.98 -14.68 18.83
CA GLN A 26 -1.99 -15.11 19.82
C GLN A 26 -2.23 -16.55 20.29
N ASP A 27 -3.49 -16.97 20.41
CA ASP A 27 -3.86 -18.37 20.69
C ASP A 27 -3.38 -19.32 19.55
N LEU A 28 -3.20 -18.78 18.34
CA LEU A 28 -2.60 -19.46 17.17
C LEU A 28 -1.08 -19.21 17.05
N SER A 29 -0.41 -18.81 18.13
CA SER A 29 1.03 -18.51 18.19
C SER A 29 1.49 -17.33 17.33
N PHE A 30 0.58 -16.39 16.99
CA PHE A 30 0.99 -15.11 16.41
C PHE A 30 1.72 -14.24 17.43
N GLU A 31 2.92 -13.78 17.05
CA GLU A 31 3.68 -12.81 17.83
C GLU A 31 3.59 -11.40 17.23
N PRO A 32 3.05 -10.41 17.96
CA PRO A 32 3.03 -9.03 17.51
C PRO A 32 4.47 -8.50 17.41
N LYS A 33 4.90 -8.06 16.22
CA LYS A 33 6.27 -7.55 16.02
C LYS A 33 6.42 -6.08 16.39
N SER A 34 5.58 -5.21 15.83
CA SER A 34 5.62 -3.78 16.11
C SER A 34 4.35 -3.10 15.63
N SER A 35 3.97 -2.03 16.33
CA SER A 35 3.04 -1.06 15.76
C SER A 35 3.82 0.06 15.08
N ARG A 36 3.37 0.48 13.91
CA ARG A 36 3.96 1.60 13.17
C ARG A 36 2.89 2.55 12.68
N HIS A 37 3.19 3.84 12.79
CA HIS A 37 2.40 4.89 12.19
C HIS A 37 2.82 5.04 10.73
N GLU A 38 1.87 4.85 9.81
CA GLU A 38 2.09 4.99 8.37
C GLU A 38 1.21 6.11 7.84
N ILE A 39 1.81 7.02 7.07
CA ILE A 39 1.11 8.03 6.29
C ILE A 39 1.32 7.70 4.82
N ASP A 40 0.23 7.37 4.13
CA ASP A 40 0.25 7.04 2.70
C ASP A 40 -0.47 8.13 1.91
N THR A 41 0.24 8.85 1.04
CA THR A 41 -0.39 9.75 0.06
C THR A 41 -0.56 8.99 -1.26
N TYR A 42 -1.81 8.75 -1.67
CA TYR A 42 -2.18 8.02 -2.88
C TYR A 42 -2.45 8.97 -4.05
N TYR A 43 -2.11 8.51 -5.26
CA TYR A 43 -2.24 9.27 -6.49
C TYR A 43 -2.98 8.47 -7.57
N SER A 44 -3.57 9.18 -8.53
CA SER A 44 -4.13 8.70 -9.79
C SER A 44 -3.57 9.52 -10.95
N ARG A 45 -4.07 9.29 -12.17
CA ARG A 45 -3.83 10.14 -13.33
C ARG A 45 -5.14 10.73 -13.88
N PRO A 46 -5.09 11.83 -14.66
CA PRO A 46 -6.29 12.42 -15.25
C PRO A 46 -7.01 11.50 -16.24
N ASP A 47 -6.26 10.63 -16.92
CA ASP A 47 -6.73 9.73 -17.97
C ASP A 47 -7.13 8.33 -17.45
N VAL A 48 -6.73 7.97 -16.22
CA VAL A 48 -7.00 6.66 -15.63
C VAL A 48 -7.38 6.79 -14.15
N ASP A 49 -8.53 6.22 -13.80
CA ASP A 49 -8.98 6.11 -12.41
C ASP A 49 -8.39 4.87 -11.74
N PHE A 50 -7.38 5.08 -10.91
CA PHE A 50 -6.66 4.01 -10.22
C PHE A 50 -7.54 3.25 -9.22
N MET A 51 -8.64 3.84 -8.74
CA MET A 51 -9.59 3.14 -7.87
C MET A 51 -10.38 2.10 -8.65
N LYS A 52 -10.67 2.35 -9.94
CA LYS A 52 -11.36 1.39 -10.82
C LYS A 52 -10.44 0.29 -11.32
N THR A 53 -9.21 0.64 -11.69
CA THR A 53 -8.23 -0.34 -12.20
C THR A 53 -7.49 -1.08 -11.09
N VAL A 54 -7.74 -0.70 -9.83
CA VAL A 54 -7.04 -1.20 -8.64
C VAL A 54 -5.53 -1.00 -8.80
N GLU A 55 -5.13 0.11 -9.43
CA GLU A 55 -3.75 0.59 -9.50
C GLU A 55 -3.36 1.27 -8.19
N CYS A 56 -2.08 1.25 -7.85
CA CYS A 56 -1.60 1.92 -6.65
C CYS A 56 -0.30 2.66 -6.98
N LEU A 57 -0.35 3.99 -6.96
CA LEU A 57 0.82 4.84 -6.82
C LEU A 57 0.72 5.56 -5.48
N ARG A 58 1.73 5.42 -4.62
CA ARG A 58 1.77 6.11 -3.33
C ARG A 58 3.16 6.58 -2.95
N VAL A 59 3.20 7.64 -2.16
CA VAL A 59 4.35 8.00 -1.32
C VAL A 59 3.99 7.63 0.11
N ARG A 60 4.79 6.76 0.72
CA ARG A 60 4.65 6.31 2.10
C ARG A 60 5.69 6.99 2.99
N GLN A 61 5.28 7.41 4.17
CA GLN A 61 6.14 7.92 5.23
C GLN A 61 5.86 7.19 6.55
N ARG A 62 6.91 6.96 7.33
CA ARG A 62 6.88 6.55 8.74
C ARG A 62 8.18 7.04 9.41
N ASP A 63 8.31 6.86 10.72
CA ASP A 63 9.51 7.29 11.46
C ASP A 63 10.79 6.72 10.83
N GLY A 64 11.65 7.63 10.35
CA GLY A 64 12.92 7.29 9.71
C GLY A 64 12.82 6.56 8.36
N PHE A 65 11.67 6.58 7.67
CA PHE A 65 11.51 5.89 6.38
C PHE A 65 10.57 6.62 5.43
N ALA A 66 10.93 6.61 4.14
CA ALA A 66 10.03 6.97 3.05
C ALA A 66 10.23 6.06 1.83
N GLU A 67 9.16 5.86 1.07
CA GLU A 67 9.15 4.98 -0.11
C GLU A 67 8.12 5.45 -1.13
N VAL A 68 8.46 5.34 -2.41
CA VAL A 68 7.47 5.40 -3.50
C VAL A 68 7.15 3.96 -3.92
N THR A 69 5.87 3.61 -3.86
CA THR A 69 5.39 2.30 -4.30
C THR A 69 4.54 2.45 -5.56
N TYR A 70 4.77 1.59 -6.55
CA TYR A 70 3.85 1.40 -7.68
C TYR A 70 3.42 -0.07 -7.81
N LYS A 71 2.10 -0.29 -7.94
CA LYS A 71 1.48 -1.57 -8.32
C LYS A 71 0.58 -1.33 -9.53
N PRO A 72 0.77 -2.06 -10.64
CA PRO A 72 0.00 -1.84 -11.86
C PRO A 72 -1.46 -2.27 -11.71
N ALA A 73 -2.23 -2.10 -12.78
CA ALA A 73 -3.64 -2.47 -12.85
C ALA A 73 -3.86 -3.95 -12.63
N THR A 74 -4.99 -4.29 -12.00
CA THR A 74 -5.45 -5.67 -11.97
C THR A 74 -6.01 -6.09 -13.32
N THR A 75 -5.81 -7.36 -13.65
CA THR A 75 -6.40 -8.06 -14.78
C THR A 75 -7.15 -9.28 -14.23
N THR A 76 -7.88 -9.98 -15.09
CA THR A 76 -8.51 -11.26 -14.72
C THR A 76 -7.52 -12.31 -14.24
N ALA A 77 -6.24 -12.21 -14.61
CA ALA A 77 -5.18 -13.10 -14.14
C ALA A 77 -4.60 -12.69 -12.78
N THR A 78 -4.69 -11.41 -12.41
CA THR A 78 -4.14 -10.87 -11.15
C THR A 78 -5.20 -10.55 -10.10
N HIS A 79 -6.47 -10.77 -10.41
CA HIS A 79 -7.59 -10.69 -9.48
C HIS A 79 -8.43 -11.97 -9.56
N THR A 80 -8.33 -12.80 -8.52
CA THR A 80 -9.03 -14.08 -8.48
C THR A 80 -10.50 -13.90 -8.08
N LYS A 81 -11.33 -14.92 -8.32
CA LYS A 81 -12.75 -14.96 -7.91
C LYS A 81 -12.97 -14.83 -6.39
N ASN A 82 -11.94 -15.07 -5.58
CA ASN A 82 -12.01 -15.03 -4.12
C ASN A 82 -11.40 -13.74 -3.53
N ASP A 83 -11.34 -12.66 -4.33
CA ASP A 83 -10.78 -11.35 -3.97
C ASP A 83 -9.30 -11.38 -3.56
N VAL A 84 -8.55 -12.39 -4.02
CA VAL A 84 -7.08 -12.41 -3.91
C VAL A 84 -6.50 -11.57 -5.05
N ILE A 85 -5.63 -10.62 -4.70
CA ILE A 85 -4.90 -9.75 -5.62
C ILE A 85 -3.45 -10.21 -5.68
N ILE A 86 -2.94 -10.46 -6.89
CA ILE A 86 -1.59 -10.96 -7.15
C ILE A 86 -0.88 -10.01 -8.10
N LYS A 87 -0.05 -9.11 -7.60
CA LYS A 87 0.56 -8.07 -8.44
C LYS A 87 2.06 -7.97 -8.22
N PRO A 88 2.80 -7.59 -9.28
CA PRO A 88 4.13 -7.07 -9.04
C PRO A 88 4.06 -5.76 -8.28
N GLU A 89 5.09 -5.55 -7.48
CA GLU A 89 5.26 -4.34 -6.70
C GLU A 89 6.65 -3.78 -6.98
N THR A 90 6.69 -2.49 -7.31
CA THR A 90 7.93 -1.74 -7.39
C THR A 90 8.00 -0.83 -6.18
N ASN A 91 8.99 -1.08 -5.32
CA ASN A 91 9.29 -0.28 -4.14
C ASN A 91 10.61 0.44 -4.37
N LEU A 92 10.55 1.77 -4.33
CA LEU A 92 11.72 2.62 -4.39
C LEU A 92 11.89 3.32 -3.03
N PRO A 93 12.81 2.84 -2.18
CA PRO A 93 13.20 3.56 -0.99
C PRO A 93 13.75 4.94 -1.38
N ILE A 94 13.33 5.97 -0.66
CA ILE A 94 13.85 7.34 -0.80
C ILE A 94 14.32 7.84 0.56
N GLN A 95 15.10 8.92 0.60
CA GLN A 95 15.49 9.48 1.89
C GLN A 95 14.23 9.96 2.63
N PRO A 96 14.13 9.76 3.96
CA PRO A 96 12.96 10.18 4.73
C PRO A 96 12.62 11.67 4.56
N GLY A 97 13.64 12.53 4.41
CA GLY A 97 13.48 13.96 4.17
C GLY A 97 12.96 14.32 2.77
N ASP A 98 13.05 13.41 1.80
CA ASP A 98 12.71 13.68 0.40
C ASP A 98 11.23 13.43 0.08
N ALA A 99 10.41 13.01 1.05
CA ALA A 99 9.01 12.70 0.79
C ALA A 99 8.24 13.89 0.20
N ALA A 100 8.49 15.12 0.68
CA ALA A 100 7.88 16.32 0.12
C ALA A 100 8.29 16.56 -1.34
N ILE A 101 9.58 16.34 -1.65
CA ILE A 101 10.13 16.47 -3.00
C ILE A 101 9.52 15.41 -3.92
N ALA A 102 9.38 14.16 -3.47
CA ALA A 102 8.73 13.10 -4.22
C ALA A 102 7.26 13.42 -4.53
N LYS A 103 6.51 13.94 -3.54
CA LYS A 103 5.11 14.38 -3.74
C LYS A 103 5.03 15.52 -4.76
N GLN A 104 5.96 16.49 -4.71
CA GLN A 104 6.04 17.59 -5.67
C GLN A 104 6.38 17.09 -7.09
N LEU A 105 7.32 16.14 -7.21
CA LEU A 105 7.67 15.51 -8.48
C LEU A 105 6.44 14.85 -9.13
N LEU A 106 5.68 14.07 -8.36
CA LEU A 106 4.46 13.43 -8.87
C LEU A 106 3.43 14.45 -9.34
N ALA A 107 3.25 15.55 -8.60
CA ALA A 107 2.36 16.63 -9.01
C ALA A 107 2.83 17.30 -10.32
N ASN A 108 4.13 17.57 -10.46
CA ASN A 108 4.71 18.16 -11.67
C ASN A 108 4.59 17.23 -12.89
N LEU A 109 4.57 15.91 -12.68
CA LEU A 109 4.32 14.90 -13.71
C LEU A 109 2.82 14.75 -14.05
N GLY A 110 1.93 15.55 -13.43
CA GLY A 110 0.50 15.54 -13.68
C GLY A 110 -0.27 14.44 -12.92
N MET A 111 0.34 13.81 -11.91
CA MET A 111 -0.39 12.88 -11.03
C MET A 111 -1.37 13.64 -10.16
N VAL A 112 -2.58 13.09 -9.99
CA VAL A 112 -3.66 13.67 -9.19
C VAL A 112 -3.63 13.05 -7.81
N LYS A 113 -3.43 13.85 -6.75
CA LYS A 113 -3.55 13.36 -5.37
C LYS A 113 -4.99 12.92 -5.11
N LEU A 114 -5.17 11.67 -4.71
CA LEU A 114 -6.48 11.12 -4.34
C LEU A 114 -6.81 11.38 -2.88
N VAL A 115 -5.96 10.85 -1.98
CA VAL A 115 -6.21 10.85 -0.54
C VAL A 115 -4.91 10.68 0.21
N GLU A 116 -4.88 11.16 1.45
CA GLU A 116 -3.86 10.79 2.41
C GLU A 116 -4.49 9.91 3.49
N VAL A 117 -3.92 8.73 3.70
CA VAL A 117 -4.36 7.76 4.70
C VAL A 117 -3.36 7.75 5.84
N ASN A 118 -3.79 8.24 6.99
CA ASN A 118 -3.05 8.21 8.24
C ASN A 118 -3.55 7.02 9.08
N LYS A 119 -2.67 6.05 9.36
CA LYS A 119 -3.06 4.79 10.01
C LYS A 119 -1.98 4.22 10.92
N TYR A 120 -2.41 3.45 11.91
CA TYR A 120 -1.54 2.54 12.65
C TYR A 120 -1.64 1.14 12.05
N ARG A 121 -0.48 0.54 11.80
CA ARG A 121 -0.35 -0.86 11.39
C ARG A 121 0.25 -1.67 12.53
N ARG A 122 -0.22 -2.90 12.70
CA ARG A 122 0.24 -3.89 13.67
C ARG A 122 0.56 -5.20 12.95
#